data_AF-A0A8J4D9I6-F1
#
_entry.id   AF-A0A8J4D9I6-F1
#
_cell.length_a   1.000
_cell.length_b   1.000
_cell.length_c   1.000
_cell.angle_alpha   90.00
_cell.angle_beta   90.00
_cell.angle_gamma   90.00
#
_symmetry.space_group_name_H-M   'P 1'
#
loop_
_entity.id
_entity.type
_entity.pdbx_description
1 polymer ?
#
loop_
_entity_poly.entity_id
_entity_poly.type
_entity_poly.pdbx_seq_one_letter_code
_entity_poly.pdbx_strand_id
1 'polypeptide(L)'
;MARAQIDRWAAEHPTAPRLGRFFEVPLSYVVPRVAAGMAAAGALVYLNSVIFWNHKPESLTPEFLAEQKKIGDVAQRMNAPPVYLNPFSQRIPGSILGPEDVKSD
;
A
#
# COMPACT_ATOMS: atom_id res chain seq x y z
N MET A 1 -11.88 17.80 42.80
CA MET A 1 -13.08 17.00 43.13
C MET A 1 -14.15 17.07 42.03
N ALA A 2 -14.52 18.24 41.51
CA ALA A 2 -15.53 18.36 40.45
C ALA A 2 -15.23 17.53 39.17
N ARG A 3 -13.97 17.48 38.73
CA ARG A 3 -13.58 16.75 37.50
C ARG A 3 -13.78 15.23 37.61
N ALA A 4 -13.45 14.65 38.76
CA ALA A 4 -13.68 13.23 39.02
C ALA A 4 -15.18 12.86 39.09
N GLN A 5 -16.03 13.77 39.58
CA GLN A 5 -17.49 13.59 39.56
C GLN A 5 -18.05 13.68 38.13
N ILE A 6 -17.53 14.60 37.32
CA ILE A 6 -17.89 14.73 35.90
C ILE A 6 -17.45 13.48 35.12
N ASP A 7 -16.24 12.97 35.36
CA ASP A 7 -15.73 11.76 34.71
C ASP A 7 -16.55 10.51 35.10
N ARG A 8 -16.96 10.41 36.37
CA ARG A 8 -17.83 9.32 36.87
C ARG A 8 -19.22 9.38 36.25
N TRP A 9 -19.84 10.57 36.23
CA TRP A 9 -21.12 10.81 35.58
C TRP A 9 -21.07 10.52 34.07
N ALA A 10 -19.98 10.92 33.41
CA ALA A 10 -19.76 10.67 31.99
C ALA A 10 -19.46 9.19 31.67
N ALA A 11 -18.99 8.40 32.65
CA ALA A 11 -18.85 6.95 32.53
C ALA A 11 -20.21 6.24 32.70
N GLU A 12 -21.10 6.76 33.54
CA GLU A 12 -22.46 6.26 33.76
C GLU A 12 -23.42 6.59 32.60
N HIS A 13 -23.13 7.64 31.82
CA HIS A 13 -23.97 8.10 30.70
C HIS A 13 -23.20 8.09 29.37
N PRO A 14 -22.93 6.92 28.78
CA PRO A 14 -22.10 6.77 27.58
C PRO A 14 -22.70 7.39 26.31
N THR A 15 -23.99 7.73 26.33
CA THR A 15 -24.72 8.38 25.23
C THR A 15 -24.77 9.90 25.33
N ALA A 16 -24.25 10.48 26.42
CA ALA A 16 -24.21 11.93 26.60
C ALA A 16 -22.95 12.52 25.95
N PRO A 17 -23.06 13.58 25.12
CA PRO A 17 -21.90 14.26 24.54
C PRO A 17 -21.09 14.97 25.63
N ARG A 18 -19.78 14.71 25.72
CA ARG A 18 -18.90 15.29 26.75
C ARG A 18 -18.29 16.63 26.29
N LEU A 19 -18.25 16.88 24.98
CA LEU A 19 -17.64 18.06 24.35
C LEU A 19 -18.65 18.92 23.57
N GLY A 20 -19.95 18.61 23.66
CA GLY A 20 -21.02 19.34 22.94
C GLY A 20 -20.99 19.15 21.43
N ARG A 21 -20.33 18.10 20.93
CA ARG A 21 -20.19 17.82 19.49
C ARG A 21 -21.16 16.71 19.07
N PHE A 22 -21.89 16.93 17.98
CA PHE A 22 -22.93 16.01 17.49
C PHE A 22 -22.41 14.60 17.18
N PHE A 23 -21.19 14.47 16.64
CA PHE A 23 -20.63 13.17 16.23
C PHE A 23 -19.79 12.46 17.30
N GLU A 24 -19.70 12.99 18.52
CA GLU A 24 -18.82 12.45 19.55
C GLU A 24 -19.23 11.02 19.99
N VAL A 25 -20.51 10.80 20.21
CA VAL A 25 -21.08 9.52 20.66
C VAL A 25 -20.97 8.44 19.58
N PRO A 26 -21.39 8.67 18.31
CA PRO A 26 -21.24 7.64 17.28
C PRO A 26 -19.75 7.37 16.96
N LEU A 27 -18.88 8.39 16.92
CA LEU A 27 -17.45 8.18 16.65
C LEU A 27 -16.75 7.43 17.77
N SER A 28 -17.07 7.70 19.04
CA SER A 28 -16.47 6.97 20.17
C SER A 28 -16.82 5.48 20.16
N TYR A 29 -17.92 5.09 19.52
CA TYR A 29 -18.32 3.70 19.37
C TYR A 29 -17.76 3.03 18.09
N VAL A 30 -17.73 3.77 16.97
CA VAL A 30 -17.34 3.25 15.66
C VAL A 30 -15.82 3.22 15.49
N VAL A 31 -15.11 4.28 15.87
CA VAL A 31 -13.66 4.41 15.63
C VAL A 31 -12.86 3.30 16.31
N PRO A 32 -13.09 2.93 17.59
CA PRO A 32 -12.34 1.84 18.21
C PRO A 32 -12.59 0.50 17.53
N ARG A 33 -13.80 0.26 17.00
CA ARG A 33 -14.13 -0.98 16.28
C ARG A 33 -13.45 -1.06 14.94
N VAL A 34 -13.45 0.04 14.18
CA VAL A 34 -12.73 0.12 12.91
C VAL A 34 -11.23 -0.06 13.15
N ALA A 35 -10.67 0.61 14.16
CA ALA A 35 -9.26 0.46 14.54
C ALA A 35 -8.93 -0.98 14.93
N ALA A 36 -9.77 -1.63 15.74
CA ALA A 36 -9.61 -3.03 16.11
C ALA A 36 -9.70 -3.97 14.89
N GLY A 37 -10.63 -3.72 13.98
CA GLY A 37 -10.77 -4.47 12.73
C GLY A 37 -9.54 -4.34 11.83
N MET A 38 -9.02 -3.13 11.64
CA MET A 38 -7.80 -2.89 10.87
C MET A 38 -6.58 -3.55 11.52
N ALA A 39 -6.44 -3.46 12.85
CA ALA A 39 -5.34 -4.08 13.57
C ALA A 39 -5.38 -5.62 13.43
N ALA A 40 -6.56 -6.23 13.59
CA ALA A 40 -6.74 -7.67 13.40
C ALA A 40 -6.45 -8.10 11.96
N ALA A 41 -6.95 -7.36 10.96
CA ALA A 41 -6.66 -7.64 9.56
C ALA A 41 -5.16 -7.56 9.25
N GLY A 42 -4.48 -6.51 9.74
CA GLY A 42 -3.03 -6.35 9.59
C GLY A 42 -2.25 -7.51 10.23
N ALA A 43 -2.65 -7.95 11.42
CA ALA A 43 -2.04 -9.09 12.10
C ALA A 43 -2.23 -10.39 11.30
N LEU A 44 -3.42 -10.64 10.76
CA LEU A 44 -3.71 -11.82 9.94
C LEU A 44 -2.90 -11.81 8.63
N VAL A 45 -2.77 -10.66 7.97
CA VAL A 45 -1.94 -10.52 6.76
C VAL A 45 -0.47 -10.79 7.08
N TYR A 46 0.03 -10.24 8.18
CA TYR A 46 1.41 -10.49 8.63
C TYR A 46 1.64 -11.97 8.92
N LEU A 47 0.78 -12.60 9.73
CA LEU A 47 0.86 -14.02 10.04
C LEU A 47 0.77 -14.88 8.77
N ASN A 48 -0.08 -14.52 7.81
CA ASN A 48 -0.18 -15.23 6.54
C ASN A 48 1.15 -15.17 5.76
N SER A 49 1.81 -14.01 5.74
CA SER A 49 3.11 -13.84 5.08
C SER A 49 4.24 -14.61 5.76
N VAL A 50 4.13 -14.93 7.05
CA VAL A 50 5.14 -15.67 7.80
C VAL A 50 4.90 -17.18 7.74
N ILE A 51 3.64 -17.60 7.85
CA ILE A 51 3.28 -19.02 8.02
C ILE A 51 3.11 -19.74 6.68
N PHE A 52 2.45 -19.10 5.72
CA PHE A 52 2.07 -19.75 4.46
C PHE A 52 3.00 -19.39 3.30
N TRP A 53 3.80 -18.33 3.43
CA TRP A 53 4.70 -17.85 2.39
C TRP A 53 6.12 -18.44 2.51
N ASN A 54 6.21 -19.76 2.75
CA ASN A 54 7.47 -20.47 2.95
C ASN A 54 8.29 -20.62 1.67
N HIS A 55 7.64 -20.63 0.52
CA HIS A 55 8.30 -20.69 -0.78
C HIS A 55 7.91 -19.45 -1.59
N LYS A 56 8.76 -18.43 -1.53
CA LYS A 56 8.63 -17.24 -2.38
C LYS A 56 8.97 -17.65 -3.82
N PRO A 57 8.17 -17.24 -4.82
CA PRO A 57 8.57 -17.41 -6.21
C PRO A 57 9.90 -16.67 -6.44
N GLU A 58 10.78 -17.26 -7.24
CA GLU A 58 12.11 -16.72 -7.54
C GLU A 58 12.05 -15.32 -8.18
N SER A 59 10.94 -14.99 -8.83
CA SER A 59 10.64 -13.67 -9.41
C SER A 59 10.45 -12.54 -8.41
N LEU A 60 10.30 -12.85 -7.11
CA LEU A 60 10.22 -11.87 -6.02
C LEU A 60 11.51 -11.77 -5.21
N THR A 61 12.58 -12.44 -5.65
CA THR A 61 13.89 -12.31 -5.01
C THR A 61 14.47 -10.91 -5.25
N PRO A 62 15.23 -10.35 -4.29
CA PRO A 62 15.87 -9.04 -4.48
C PRO A 62 16.80 -9.01 -5.69
N GLU A 63 17.46 -10.14 -5.98
CA GLU A 63 18.36 -10.31 -7.12
C GLU A 63 17.59 -10.21 -8.44
N PHE A 64 16.49 -10.95 -8.58
CA PHE A 64 15.65 -10.89 -9.76
C PHE A 64 15.04 -9.50 -9.97
N LEU A 65 14.57 -8.85 -8.90
CA LEU A 65 14.05 -7.48 -8.98
C LEU A 65 15.14 -6.46 -9.36
N ALA A 66 16.37 -6.66 -8.89
CA ALA A 66 17.50 -5.83 -9.28
C ALA A 66 17.89 -6.04 -10.75
N GLU A 67 17.85 -7.27 -11.25
CA GLU A 67 18.07 -7.58 -12.66
C GLU A 67 16.96 -7.04 -13.55
N GLN A 68 15.69 -7.19 -13.16
CA GLN A 68 14.55 -6.59 -13.84
C GLN A 68 14.71 -5.07 -13.94
N LYS A 69 15.16 -4.41 -12.87
CA LYS A 69 15.45 -2.98 -12.86
C LYS A 69 16.61 -2.59 -13.79
N LYS A 70 17.60 -3.46 -13.97
CA LYS A 70 18.74 -3.24 -14.90
C LYS A 70 18.35 -3.42 -16.36
N ILE A 71 17.54 -4.44 -16.67
CA ILE A 71 16.97 -4.66 -18.02
C ILE A 71 16.12 -3.44 -18.42
N GLY A 72 15.50 -2.80 -17.43
CA GLY A 72 14.78 -1.55 -17.62
C GLY A 72 13.55 -1.74 -18.49
N ASP A 73 13.08 -0.65 -19.07
CA ASP A 73 11.89 -0.64 -19.93
C ASP A 73 12.18 -1.16 -21.34
N VAL A 74 13.10 -2.11 -21.51
CA VAL A 74 13.49 -2.63 -22.82
C VAL A 74 13.25 -4.13 -22.86
N ALA A 75 12.38 -4.58 -23.75
CA ALA A 75 12.18 -6.00 -24.04
C ALA A 75 13.21 -6.48 -25.05
N GLN A 76 14.07 -7.40 -24.63
CA GLN A 76 14.89 -8.18 -25.55
C GLN A 76 14.02 -9.17 -26.32
N ARG A 77 14.21 -9.26 -27.64
CA ARG A 77 13.47 -10.16 -28.53
C ARG A 77 14.46 -11.13 -29.18
N MET A 78 14.08 -12.41 -29.30
CA MET A 78 15.00 -13.43 -29.83
C MET A 78 15.36 -13.23 -31.31
N ASN A 79 14.43 -12.72 -32.12
CA ASN A 79 14.59 -12.61 -33.59
C ASN A 79 14.34 -11.18 -34.12
N ALA A 80 14.41 -10.16 -33.26
CA ALA A 80 14.11 -8.77 -33.61
C ALA A 80 14.93 -7.82 -32.73
N PRO A 81 15.13 -6.55 -33.14
CA PRO A 81 15.78 -5.57 -32.29
C PRO A 81 15.00 -5.36 -30.98
N PRO A 82 15.70 -4.99 -29.90
CA PRO A 82 15.08 -4.71 -28.61
C PRO A 82 14.15 -3.50 -28.70
N VAL A 83 13.00 -3.56 -28.02
CA VAL A 83 11.97 -2.50 -28.11
C VAL A 83 11.58 -2.05 -26.72
N TYR A 84 11.22 -0.77 -26.58
CA TYR A 84 10.73 -0.25 -25.32
C TYR A 84 9.41 -0.92 -24.89
N LEU A 85 9.34 -1.34 -23.63
CA LEU A 85 8.14 -1.78 -22.93
C LEU A 85 7.31 -0.55 -22.54
N ASN A 86 6.00 -0.61 -22.73
CA ASN A 86 5.06 0.47 -22.34
C ASN A 86 5.44 1.89 -22.83
N PRO A 87 5.71 2.09 -24.14
CA PRO A 87 6.20 3.36 -24.68
C PRO A 87 5.24 4.54 -24.44
N PHE A 88 3.93 4.28 -24.38
CA PHE A 88 2.92 5.32 -24.07
C PHE A 88 3.03 5.85 -22.64
N SER A 89 3.17 4.94 -21.66
CA SER A 89 3.29 5.31 -20.24
C SER A 89 4.59 6.05 -19.97
N GLN A 90 5.66 5.73 -20.72
CA GLN A 90 6.97 6.36 -20.62
C GLN A 90 7.15 7.57 -21.55
N ARG A 91 6.11 7.95 -22.31
CA ARG A 91 6.11 9.09 -23.24
C ARG A 91 7.24 9.02 -24.28
N ILE A 92 7.60 7.81 -24.71
CA ILE A 92 8.61 7.60 -25.74
C ILE A 92 7.96 7.93 -27.10
N PRO A 93 8.56 8.83 -27.92
CA PRO A 93 8.04 9.14 -29.24
C PRO A 93 7.96 7.90 -30.11
N GLY A 94 6.86 7.73 -30.86
CA GLY A 94 6.67 6.56 -31.75
C GLY A 94 7.67 6.47 -32.92
N SER A 95 8.52 7.49 -33.10
CA SER A 95 9.65 7.47 -34.03
C SER A 95 10.88 6.75 -33.49
N ILE A 96 10.93 6.45 -32.19
CA ILE A 96 12.02 5.72 -31.52
C ILE A 96 11.45 4.34 -31.19
N LEU A 97 11.81 3.33 -31.98
CA LEU A 97 11.28 1.98 -31.87
C LEU A 97 12.06 1.17 -30.84
N GLY A 98 13.36 1.46 -30.69
CA GLY A 98 14.22 0.81 -29.72
C GLY A 98 15.36 1.71 -29.24
N PRO A 99 16.13 1.23 -28.24
CA PRO A 99 17.29 1.96 -27.72
C PRO A 99 18.33 2.31 -28.78
N GLU A 100 18.44 1.52 -29.84
CA GLU A 100 19.32 1.75 -30.99
C GLU A 100 18.95 2.98 -31.82
N ASP A 101 17.71 3.46 -31.77
CA ASP A 101 17.26 4.64 -32.50
C ASP A 101 17.59 5.95 -31.77
N VAL A 102 18.02 5.86 -30.50
CA VAL A 102 18.44 7.01 -29.71
C VAL A 102 19.84 7.42 -30.17
N LYS A 103 19.94 8.59 -30.84
CA LYS A 103 21.23 9.15 -31.22
C LYS A 103 22.10 9.30 -29.97
N SER A 104 23.28 8.70 -30.01
CA SER A 104 24.32 8.92 -29.01
C SER A 104 24.88 10.33 -29.18
N ASP A 105 24.51 11.24 -28.29
CA ASP A 105 25.24 12.50 -28.08
C ASP A 105 26.59 12.24 -27.38
#